data_AF-A0A1A8L990-F1
#
_entry.id   AF-A0A1A8L990-F1
#
_cell.length_a   1.000
_cell.length_b   1.000
_cell.length_c   1.000
_cell.angle_alpha   90.00
_cell.angle_beta   90.00
_cell.angle_gamma   90.00
#
_symmetry.space_group_name_H-M   'P 1'
#
loop_
_entity.id
_entity.type
_entity.pdbx_description
1 polymer ?
#
loop_
_entity_poly.entity_id
_entity_poly.type
_entity_poly.pdbx_seq_one_letter_code
_entity_poly.pdbx_strand_id
1 'polypeptide(L)'
;LDMHSIIVSCINDEPLFTAEQVIEEIEEMMQESPDPDDDESPSQSDLSVLSQDLGALQRSGSNSSYEECLRQLSVSELNQTLEEVEAAIRRYSEELIQALALREELDFEKEVKNSFISLLIDVQNKQKEHRELLRKKKKIRSTTTTGPDGQRTVSMHIPGTYLTTVIPYEKKAGSPSVEDLQILTKILHAMRDDSEKVPALLTDYILKVLCPT
;
A
#
# COMPACT_ATOMS: atom_id res chain seq x y z
N LEU A 1 9.95 41.03 -21.85
CA LEU A 1 11.13 40.50 -21.16
C LEU A 1 11.66 39.35 -22.01
N ASP A 2 12.92 39.46 -22.42
CA ASP A 2 13.59 38.46 -23.22
C ASP A 2 13.88 37.22 -22.37
N MET A 3 13.44 36.06 -22.84
CA MET A 3 13.51 34.77 -22.16
C MET A 3 14.97 34.29 -21.98
N HIS A 4 15.89 34.83 -22.78
CA HIS A 4 17.33 34.56 -22.65
C HIS A 4 17.99 35.29 -21.47
N SER A 5 17.34 36.31 -20.89
CA SER A 5 17.86 37.01 -19.71
C SER A 5 17.74 36.19 -18.42
N ILE A 6 16.86 35.18 -18.39
CA ILE A 6 16.64 34.34 -17.20
C ILE A 6 17.75 33.29 -17.08
N ILE A 7 18.21 32.75 -18.20
CA ILE A 7 19.22 31.68 -18.21
C ILE A 7 20.61 32.22 -17.83
N VAL A 8 20.90 33.49 -18.13
CA VAL A 8 22.21 34.11 -17.88
C VAL A 8 22.33 34.68 -16.46
N SER A 9 21.24 34.81 -15.70
CA SER A 9 21.28 35.34 -14.33
C SER A 9 21.54 34.28 -13.24
N CYS A 10 21.60 32.99 -13.58
CA CYS A 10 21.81 31.91 -12.60
C CYS A 10 23.24 31.31 -12.60
N ILE A 11 24.15 31.80 -13.45
CA ILE A 11 25.51 31.25 -13.57
C ILE A 11 26.52 31.78 -12.54
N ASN A 12 26.11 32.59 -11.56
CA ASN A 12 27.06 33.36 -10.76
C ASN A 12 27.02 33.19 -9.23
N ASP A 13 26.17 32.33 -8.64
CA ASP A 13 26.09 32.23 -7.17
C ASP A 13 26.14 30.81 -6.60
N GLU A 14 26.47 29.78 -7.39
CA GLU A 14 26.62 28.42 -6.87
C GLU A 14 27.87 27.76 -7.47
N PRO A 15 28.85 27.31 -6.65
CA PRO A 15 30.00 26.60 -7.17
C PRO A 15 29.51 25.33 -7.87
N LEU A 16 29.74 25.23 -9.18
CA LEU A 16 29.43 24.03 -9.94
C LEU A 16 30.32 22.91 -9.42
N PHE A 17 29.73 21.98 -8.67
CA PHE A 17 30.44 20.79 -8.20
C PHE A 17 31.05 20.07 -9.39
N THR A 18 32.33 19.69 -9.26
CA THR A 18 32.98 18.90 -10.30
C THR A 18 32.35 17.52 -10.34
N ALA A 19 32.33 16.89 -11.52
CA ALA A 19 31.78 15.55 -11.66
C ALA A 19 32.40 14.57 -10.65
N GLU A 20 33.70 14.68 -10.38
CA GLU A 20 34.39 13.94 -9.31
C GLU A 20 33.80 14.15 -7.91
N GLN A 21 33.38 15.36 -7.52
CA GLN A 21 32.80 15.61 -6.20
C GLN A 21 31.40 14.98 -6.07
N VAL A 22 30.63 15.04 -7.14
CA VAL A 22 29.30 14.40 -7.19
C VAL A 22 29.44 12.88 -7.17
N ILE A 23 30.46 12.33 -7.85
CA ILE A 23 30.74 10.90 -7.85
C ILE A 23 31.22 10.43 -6.47
N GLU A 24 32.08 11.20 -5.81
CA GLU A 24 32.57 10.91 -4.45
C GLU A 24 31.43 10.93 -3.43
N GLU A 25 30.55 11.92 -3.49
CA GLU A 25 29.35 12.00 -2.63
C GLU A 25 28.38 10.82 -2.86
N ILE A 26 28.22 10.38 -4.12
CA ILE A 26 27.40 9.21 -4.44
C ILE A 26 28.07 7.90 -3.98
N GLU A 27 29.39 7.77 -4.13
CA GLU A 27 30.14 6.61 -3.61
C GLU A 27 30.10 6.52 -2.09
N GLU A 28 30.12 7.66 -1.40
CA GLU A 28 29.94 7.75 0.06
C GLU A 28 28.53 7.29 0.46
N MET A 29 27.48 7.78 -0.23
CA MET A 29 26.10 7.32 -0.01
C MET A 29 25.89 5.83 -0.31
N MET A 30 26.63 5.25 -1.26
CA MET A 30 26.56 3.83 -1.59
C MET A 30 27.36 2.94 -0.63
N GLN A 31 28.29 3.50 0.14
CA GLN A 31 29.05 2.80 1.17
C GLN A 31 28.38 2.87 2.56
N GLU A 32 27.48 3.83 2.78
CA GLU A 32 26.74 3.98 4.04
C GLU A 32 25.43 3.14 4.10
N SER A 33 25.07 2.44 3.01
CA SER A 33 23.98 1.46 3.05
C SER A 33 24.47 0.13 3.64
N PRO A 34 23.90 -0.35 4.76
CA PRO A 34 24.28 -1.65 5.29
C PRO A 34 23.82 -2.74 4.32
N ASP A 35 24.74 -3.66 4.00
CA ASP A 35 24.46 -4.84 3.18
C ASP A 35 23.34 -5.65 3.86
N PRO A 36 22.22 -5.98 3.19
CA PRO A 36 21.08 -6.65 3.81
C PRO A 36 21.36 -8.08 4.32
N ASP A 37 22.57 -8.62 4.11
CA ASP A 37 22.97 -9.95 4.54
C ASP A 37 23.95 -9.96 5.75
N ASP A 38 24.36 -8.80 6.30
CA ASP A 38 25.12 -8.75 7.56
C ASP A 38 24.18 -8.60 8.77
N ASP A 39 24.01 -9.71 9.49
CA ASP A 39 23.36 -9.82 10.80
C ASP A 39 24.28 -9.21 11.91
N GLU A 40 24.82 -8.01 11.67
CA GLU A 40 25.64 -7.26 12.62
C GLU A 40 24.71 -6.62 13.67
N SER A 41 24.66 -7.26 14.84
CA SER A 41 24.27 -6.57 16.06
C SER A 41 25.03 -5.24 16.14
N PRO A 42 24.35 -4.11 16.45
CA PRO A 42 24.97 -2.79 16.33
C PRO A 42 26.30 -2.75 17.08
N SER A 43 27.36 -2.38 16.36
CA SER A 43 28.71 -2.32 16.91
C SER A 43 28.71 -1.37 18.12
N GLN A 44 29.50 -1.68 19.15
CA GLN A 44 29.52 -0.87 20.39
C GLN A 44 29.91 0.60 20.15
N SER A 45 30.54 0.88 19.01
CA SER A 45 30.92 2.20 18.53
C SER A 45 29.69 3.07 18.21
N ASP A 46 28.68 2.51 17.53
CA ASP A 46 27.48 3.22 17.08
C ASP A 46 26.49 3.45 18.23
N LEU A 47 26.40 2.50 19.15
CA LEU A 47 25.67 2.66 20.41
C LEU A 47 26.30 3.75 21.29
N SER A 48 27.63 3.90 21.25
CA SER A 48 28.33 4.96 21.97
C SER A 48 28.04 6.33 21.39
N VAL A 49 27.97 6.49 20.06
CA VAL A 49 27.66 7.78 19.41
C VAL A 49 26.23 8.20 19.73
N LEU A 50 25.26 7.28 19.63
CA LEU A 50 23.88 7.53 20.04
C LEU A 50 23.75 7.83 21.54
N SER A 51 24.53 7.15 22.39
CA SER A 51 24.57 7.43 23.84
C SER A 51 25.24 8.77 24.15
N GLN A 52 26.19 9.21 23.34
CA GLN A 52 26.90 10.48 23.48
C GLN A 52 26.01 11.64 23.01
N ASP A 53 25.23 11.44 21.95
CA ASP A 53 24.23 12.37 21.46
C ASP A 53 23.02 12.46 22.40
N LEU A 54 22.56 11.35 22.97
CA LEU A 54 21.58 11.36 24.07
C LEU A 54 22.11 12.12 25.29
N GLY A 55 23.38 11.90 25.64
CA GLY A 55 24.05 12.60 26.74
C GLY A 55 24.29 14.09 26.48
N ALA A 56 24.55 14.48 25.23
CA ALA A 56 24.68 15.87 24.80
C ALA A 56 23.32 16.58 24.82
N LEU A 57 22.25 15.89 24.41
CA LEU A 57 20.88 16.41 24.48
C LEU A 57 20.40 16.55 25.93
N GLN A 58 20.76 15.63 26.83
CA GLN A 58 20.50 15.74 28.27
C GLN A 58 21.26 16.91 28.94
N ARG A 59 22.46 17.24 28.45
CA ARG A 59 23.27 18.36 28.95
C ARG A 59 22.89 19.71 28.35
N SER A 60 22.14 19.74 27.26
CA SER A 60 21.61 20.96 26.64
C SER A 60 20.40 21.51 27.41
N GLY A 61 20.65 22.07 28.60
CA GLY A 61 20.00 23.27 29.16
C GLY A 61 18.48 23.33 29.41
N SER A 62 17.65 22.42 28.89
CA SER A 62 16.18 22.53 29.01
C SER A 62 15.62 21.77 30.22
N ASN A 63 16.31 20.74 30.70
CA ASN A 63 15.85 19.95 31.85
C ASN A 63 16.25 20.58 33.18
N SER A 64 17.43 21.21 33.25
CA SER A 64 17.93 21.85 34.48
C SER A 64 17.07 23.03 34.94
N SER A 65 16.56 23.84 34.01
CA SER A 65 15.74 25.01 34.33
C SER A 65 14.31 24.64 34.75
N TYR A 66 13.74 23.62 34.12
CA TYR A 66 12.44 23.06 34.53
C TYR A 66 12.52 22.38 35.90
N GLU A 67 13.58 21.59 36.13
CA GLU A 67 13.84 20.97 37.44
C GLU A 67 14.02 22.01 38.55
N GLU A 68 14.79 23.07 38.29
CA GLU A 68 15.03 24.15 39.26
C GLU A 68 13.75 24.95 39.55
N CYS A 69 12.86 25.12 38.56
CA CYS A 69 11.54 25.71 38.74
C CYS A 69 10.63 24.82 39.60
N LEU A 70 10.60 23.50 39.34
CA LEU A 70 9.84 22.54 40.16
C LEU A 70 10.29 22.53 41.63
N ARG A 71 11.59 22.68 41.89
CA ARG A 71 12.14 22.75 43.26
C ARG A 71 11.70 24.00 44.03
N GLN A 72 11.29 25.06 43.33
CA GLN A 72 10.82 26.30 43.93
C GLN A 72 9.31 26.29 44.19
N LEU A 73 8.57 25.31 43.66
CA LEU A 73 7.14 25.17 43.88
C LEU A 73 6.84 24.60 45.28
N SER A 74 5.71 25.02 45.84
CA SER A 74 5.15 24.41 47.04
C SER A 74 4.67 22.98 46.77
N VAL A 75 4.50 22.20 47.84
CA VAL A 75 3.99 20.82 47.75
C VAL A 75 2.60 20.77 47.07
N SER A 76 1.74 21.76 47.31
CA SER A 76 0.43 21.85 46.65
C SER A 76 0.55 22.09 45.15
N GLU A 77 1.44 23.01 44.73
CA GLU A 77 1.66 23.32 43.31
C GLU A 77 2.29 22.13 42.59
N LEU A 78 3.25 21.44 43.22
CA LEU A 78 3.87 20.25 42.64
C LEU A 78 2.86 19.11 42.43
N ASN A 79 1.95 18.89 43.39
CA ASN A 79 0.89 17.90 43.24
C ASN A 79 -0.09 18.27 42.11
N GLN A 80 -0.42 19.55 41.96
CA GLN A 80 -1.24 20.02 40.86
C GLN A 80 -0.53 19.80 39.51
N THR A 81 0.74 20.17 39.38
CA THR A 81 1.53 19.93 38.17
C THR A 81 1.62 18.43 37.85
N LEU A 82 1.79 17.58 38.86
CA LEU A 82 1.76 16.13 38.70
C LEU A 82 0.41 15.65 38.16
N GLU A 83 -0.70 16.10 38.74
CA GLU A 83 -2.04 15.74 38.28
C GLU A 83 -2.29 16.21 36.84
N GLU A 84 -1.83 17.42 36.47
CA GLU A 84 -1.91 17.96 35.11
C GLU A 84 -1.11 17.11 34.11
N VAL A 85 0.12 16.73 34.46
CA VAL A 85 0.97 15.85 33.64
C VAL A 85 0.34 14.47 33.50
N GLU A 86 -0.14 13.88 34.58
CA GLU A 86 -0.83 12.59 34.53
C GLU A 86 -2.11 12.65 33.70
N ALA A 87 -2.90 13.72 33.82
CA ALA A 87 -4.08 13.93 33.00
C ALA A 87 -3.72 14.10 31.52
N ALA A 88 -2.61 14.81 31.22
CA ALA A 88 -2.11 14.94 29.87
C ALA A 88 -1.64 13.59 29.30
N ILE A 89 -0.89 12.81 30.07
CA ILE A 89 -0.44 11.46 29.69
C ILE A 89 -1.66 10.58 29.38
N ARG A 90 -2.69 10.57 30.23
CA ARG A 90 -3.92 9.81 30.00
C ARG A 90 -4.60 10.20 28.69
N ARG A 91 -4.76 11.50 28.44
CA ARG A 91 -5.41 12.04 27.23
C ARG A 91 -4.64 11.70 25.95
N TYR A 92 -3.32 11.90 25.94
CA TYR A 92 -2.48 11.57 24.78
C TYR A 92 -2.41 10.07 24.53
N SER A 93 -2.43 9.26 25.59
CA SER A 93 -2.49 7.80 25.45
C SER A 93 -3.80 7.37 24.81
N GLU A 94 -4.91 7.99 25.17
CA GLU A 94 -6.22 7.74 24.55
C GLU A 94 -6.25 8.16 23.07
N GLU A 95 -5.75 9.36 22.76
CA GLU A 95 -5.63 9.85 21.38
C GLU A 95 -4.75 8.92 20.53
N LEU A 96 -3.63 8.44 21.08
CA LEU A 96 -2.75 7.50 20.41
C LEU A 96 -3.47 6.18 20.09
N ILE A 97 -4.22 5.62 21.05
CA ILE A 97 -4.99 4.39 20.84
C ILE A 97 -6.01 4.59 19.71
N GLN A 98 -6.75 5.70 19.72
CA GLN A 98 -7.71 6.02 18.66
C GLN A 98 -7.04 6.16 17.28
N ALA A 99 -5.90 6.84 17.22
CA ALA A 99 -5.13 7.02 15.99
C ALA A 99 -4.60 5.67 15.45
N LEU A 100 -4.13 4.78 16.33
CA LEU A 100 -3.68 3.44 15.95
C LEU A 100 -4.83 2.58 15.40
N ALA A 101 -6.00 2.61 16.06
CA ALA A 101 -7.18 1.90 15.57
C ALA A 101 -7.65 2.42 14.20
N LEU A 102 -7.66 3.74 14.01
CA LEU A 102 -8.00 4.34 12.71
C LEU A 102 -6.99 3.96 11.62
N ARG A 103 -5.70 3.91 11.96
CA ARG A 103 -4.65 3.47 11.03
C ARG A 103 -4.88 2.04 10.58
N GLU A 104 -5.20 1.12 11.50
CA GLU A 104 -5.50 -0.28 11.19
C GLU A 104 -6.70 -0.42 10.25
N GLU A 105 -7.77 0.35 10.48
CA GLU A 105 -8.95 0.37 9.60
C GLU A 105 -8.59 0.83 8.18
N LEU A 106 -7.78 1.89 8.06
CA LEU A 106 -7.34 2.41 6.76
C LEU A 106 -6.37 1.45 6.06
N ASP A 107 -5.48 0.79 6.79
CA ASP A 107 -4.58 -0.23 6.25
C ASP A 107 -5.38 -1.43 5.72
N PHE A 108 -6.43 -1.85 6.44
CA PHE A 108 -7.35 -2.88 5.99
C PHE A 108 -8.10 -2.47 4.72
N GLU A 109 -8.66 -1.26 4.67
CA GLU A 109 -9.34 -0.75 3.48
C GLU A 109 -8.39 -0.70 2.26
N LYS A 110 -7.15 -0.27 2.48
CA LYS A 110 -6.10 -0.25 1.44
C LYS A 110 -5.76 -1.67 0.97
N GLU A 111 -5.62 -2.63 1.88
CA GLU A 111 -5.35 -4.03 1.53
C GLU A 111 -6.49 -4.61 0.69
N VAL A 112 -7.74 -4.41 1.09
CA VAL A 112 -8.92 -4.86 0.33
C VAL A 112 -8.95 -4.25 -1.07
N LYS A 113 -8.71 -2.93 -1.19
CA LYS A 113 -8.65 -2.24 -2.50
C LYS A 113 -7.53 -2.77 -3.38
N ASN A 114 -6.33 -2.95 -2.83
CA ASN A 114 -5.18 -3.46 -3.58
C ASN A 114 -5.41 -4.89 -4.03
N SER A 115 -5.93 -5.76 -3.15
CA SER A 115 -6.31 -7.14 -3.47
C SER A 115 -7.32 -7.19 -4.62
N PHE A 116 -8.37 -6.36 -4.55
CA PHE A 116 -9.36 -6.23 -5.63
C PHE A 116 -8.70 -5.82 -6.95
N ILE A 117 -7.86 -4.78 -6.96
CA ILE A 117 -7.18 -4.30 -8.17
C ILE A 117 -6.30 -5.40 -8.78
N SER A 118 -5.47 -6.07 -7.98
CA SER A 118 -4.60 -7.15 -8.45
C SER A 118 -5.40 -8.28 -9.08
N LEU A 119 -6.48 -8.74 -8.43
CA LEU A 119 -7.33 -9.80 -8.97
C LEU A 119 -8.08 -9.38 -10.23
N LEU A 120 -8.55 -8.14 -10.28
CA LEU A 120 -9.24 -7.63 -11.45
C LEU A 120 -8.32 -7.64 -12.68
N ILE A 121 -7.08 -7.20 -12.49
CA ILE A 121 -6.03 -7.24 -13.52
C ILE A 121 -5.74 -8.70 -13.92
N ASP A 122 -5.60 -9.62 -12.97
CA ASP A 122 -5.36 -11.04 -13.23
C ASP A 122 -6.48 -11.67 -14.08
N VAL A 123 -7.74 -11.44 -13.69
CA VAL A 123 -8.91 -11.95 -14.42
C VAL A 123 -8.94 -11.37 -15.83
N GLN A 124 -8.71 -10.06 -15.99
CA GLN A 124 -8.64 -9.41 -17.31
C GLN A 124 -7.52 -9.99 -18.19
N ASN A 125 -6.34 -10.23 -17.61
CA ASN A 125 -5.20 -10.85 -18.30
C ASN A 125 -5.53 -12.28 -18.74
N LYS A 126 -6.10 -13.11 -17.86
CA LYS A 126 -6.54 -14.47 -18.21
C LYS A 126 -7.62 -14.47 -19.29
N GLN A 127 -8.59 -13.55 -19.21
CA GLN A 127 -9.61 -13.40 -20.24
C GLN A 127 -9.01 -13.00 -21.61
N LYS A 128 -7.99 -12.13 -21.61
CA LYS A 128 -7.24 -11.75 -22.81
C LYS A 128 -6.50 -12.95 -23.39
N GLU A 129 -5.76 -13.69 -22.58
CA GLU A 129 -5.04 -14.90 -23.00
C GLU A 129 -6.00 -15.95 -23.59
N HIS A 130 -7.12 -16.23 -22.91
CA HIS A 130 -8.15 -17.16 -23.38
C HIS A 130 -8.69 -16.74 -24.76
N ARG A 131 -8.93 -15.44 -24.98
CA ARG A 131 -9.37 -14.89 -26.27
C ARG A 131 -8.32 -15.07 -27.36
N GLU A 132 -7.04 -14.92 -27.04
CA GLU A 132 -5.92 -15.14 -27.98
C GLU A 132 -5.75 -16.62 -28.35
N LEU A 133 -5.88 -17.54 -27.38
CA LEU A 133 -5.85 -18.98 -27.62
C LEU A 133 -6.97 -19.43 -28.57
N LEU A 134 -8.18 -18.91 -28.40
CA LEU A 134 -9.30 -19.18 -29.32
C LEU A 134 -9.03 -18.66 -30.74
N ARG A 135 -8.39 -17.49 -30.88
CA ARG A 135 -7.98 -16.94 -32.19
C ARG A 135 -6.91 -17.80 -32.86
N LYS A 136 -5.91 -18.27 -32.12
CA LYS A 136 -4.86 -19.19 -32.62
C LYS A 136 -5.46 -20.53 -33.08
N LYS A 137 -6.40 -21.10 -32.31
CA LYS A 137 -7.11 -22.34 -32.69
C LYS A 137 -7.95 -22.19 -33.96
N LYS A 138 -8.58 -21.02 -34.17
CA LYS A 138 -9.34 -20.71 -35.39
C LYS A 138 -8.45 -20.61 -36.63
N LYS A 139 -7.21 -20.12 -36.50
CA LYS A 139 -6.25 -20.00 -37.62
C LYS A 139 -5.74 -21.36 -38.10
N ILE A 140 -5.55 -22.33 -37.20
CA ILE A 140 -5.10 -23.70 -37.52
C ILE A 140 -6.24 -24.53 -38.14
N ARG A 141 -7.49 -24.30 -37.71
CA ARG A 141 -8.67 -25.00 -38.25
C ARG A 141 -9.11 -24.49 -39.63
N SER A 142 -8.59 -23.35 -40.10
CA SER A 142 -8.86 -22.83 -41.45
C SER A 142 -8.05 -23.54 -42.55
N THR A 143 -7.06 -24.37 -42.19
CA THR A 143 -6.18 -25.07 -43.13
C THR A 143 -6.33 -26.60 -43.09
N THR A 144 -7.22 -27.16 -42.27
CA THR A 144 -7.49 -28.62 -42.21
C THR A 144 -8.98 -28.90 -42.25
N THR A 145 -9.45 -29.15 -43.48
CA THR A 145 -10.48 -30.10 -43.93
C THR A 145 -11.70 -30.45 -43.07
N THR A 146 -12.86 -30.31 -43.73
CA THR A 146 -13.99 -31.25 -43.73
C THR A 146 -13.70 -32.65 -43.18
N GLY A 147 -14.44 -33.04 -42.14
CA GLY A 147 -14.64 -34.41 -41.71
C GLY A 147 -15.99 -34.50 -40.99
N PRO A 148 -16.93 -35.37 -41.42
CA PRO A 148 -18.20 -35.54 -40.75
C PRO A 148 -18.05 -36.68 -39.76
N ASP A 149 -17.99 -36.40 -38.45
CA ASP A 149 -18.48 -37.36 -37.47
C ASP A 149 -18.81 -36.66 -36.16
N GLY A 150 -20.11 -36.66 -35.88
CA GLY A 150 -20.71 -36.07 -34.71
C GLY A 150 -20.62 -37.01 -33.52
N GLN A 151 -19.69 -36.72 -32.60
CA GLN A 151 -19.79 -37.21 -31.23
C GLN A 151 -19.76 -35.98 -30.31
N ARG A 152 -20.95 -35.45 -30.00
CA ARG A 152 -21.11 -34.41 -28.98
C ARG A 152 -20.98 -35.08 -27.61
N THR A 153 -19.77 -35.18 -27.10
CA THR A 153 -19.57 -35.40 -25.67
C THR A 153 -20.15 -34.19 -24.95
N VAL A 154 -21.24 -34.40 -24.22
CA VAL A 154 -21.78 -33.46 -23.23
C VAL A 154 -20.77 -33.38 -22.09
N SER A 155 -19.62 -32.76 -22.34
CA SER A 155 -18.73 -32.32 -21.28
C SER A 155 -19.42 -31.11 -20.67
N MET A 156 -20.01 -31.33 -19.50
CA MET A 156 -20.89 -30.39 -18.81
C MET A 156 -20.20 -29.07 -18.40
N HIS A 157 -18.89 -28.96 -18.62
CA HIS A 157 -18.12 -27.75 -18.41
C HIS A 157 -17.17 -27.52 -19.60
N ILE A 158 -17.34 -26.39 -20.29
CA ILE A 158 -16.37 -25.91 -21.29
C ILE A 158 -15.33 -25.10 -20.50
N PRO A 159 -14.03 -25.44 -20.54
CA PRO A 159 -13.01 -24.67 -19.83
C PRO A 159 -13.08 -23.18 -20.19
N GLY A 160 -13.12 -22.31 -19.19
CA GLY A 160 -13.25 -20.86 -19.33
C GLY A 160 -14.70 -20.33 -19.34
N THR A 161 -15.70 -21.18 -19.04
CA THR A 161 -17.11 -20.77 -19.01
C THR A 161 -17.33 -19.69 -17.95
N TYR A 162 -16.82 -19.88 -16.74
CA TYR A 162 -17.02 -18.93 -15.65
C TYR A 162 -16.05 -17.75 -15.73
N LEU A 163 -14.82 -17.98 -16.18
CA LEU A 163 -13.82 -16.93 -16.39
C LEU A 163 -14.32 -15.78 -17.27
N THR A 164 -15.17 -16.07 -18.26
CA THR A 164 -15.67 -15.07 -19.22
C THR A 164 -16.99 -14.41 -18.80
N THR A 165 -17.49 -14.72 -17.60
CA THR A 165 -18.70 -14.10 -17.03
C THR A 165 -18.48 -12.60 -16.79
N VAL A 166 -19.55 -11.81 -16.86
CA VAL A 166 -19.50 -10.37 -16.60
C VAL A 166 -20.14 -10.07 -15.25
N ILE A 167 -19.47 -9.25 -14.44
CA ILE A 167 -20.01 -8.73 -13.18
C ILE A 167 -20.81 -7.45 -13.52
N PRO A 168 -22.12 -7.38 -13.23
CA PRO A 168 -22.89 -6.16 -13.40
C PRO A 168 -22.36 -5.04 -12.50
N TYR A 169 -22.35 -3.80 -12.97
CA TYR A 169 -21.87 -2.65 -12.20
C TYR A 169 -22.73 -1.41 -12.49
N GLU A 170 -23.15 -0.71 -11.43
CA GLU A 170 -23.92 0.53 -11.55
C GLU A 170 -23.02 1.75 -11.37
N LYS A 171 -22.79 2.50 -12.45
CA LYS A 171 -21.89 3.67 -12.46
C LYS A 171 -22.39 4.85 -11.61
N LYS A 172 -23.67 4.87 -11.22
CA LYS A 172 -24.29 5.99 -10.49
C LYS A 172 -24.16 5.90 -8.97
N ALA A 173 -23.74 4.75 -8.42
CA ALA A 173 -23.73 4.46 -7.00
C ALA A 173 -22.49 4.99 -6.23
N GLY A 174 -21.64 5.82 -6.85
CA GLY A 174 -20.37 6.24 -6.26
C GLY A 174 -19.31 5.14 -6.31
N SER A 175 -18.24 5.28 -5.53
CA SER A 175 -17.23 4.23 -5.38
C SER A 175 -17.77 3.09 -4.51
N PRO A 176 -17.51 1.82 -4.85
CA PRO A 176 -17.95 0.68 -4.05
C PRO A 176 -17.39 0.76 -2.62
N SER A 177 -18.19 0.35 -1.64
CA SER A 177 -17.77 0.26 -0.25
C SER A 177 -16.74 -0.85 -0.02
N VAL A 178 -16.07 -0.87 1.14
CA VAL A 178 -15.13 -1.94 1.50
C VAL A 178 -15.82 -3.31 1.50
N GLU A 179 -17.06 -3.39 1.97
CA GLU A 179 -17.86 -4.61 1.97
C GLU A 179 -18.19 -5.08 0.55
N ASP A 180 -18.59 -4.16 -0.34
CA ASP A 180 -18.83 -4.46 -1.74
C ASP A 180 -17.55 -4.97 -2.42
N LEU A 181 -16.40 -4.33 -2.15
CA LEU A 181 -15.11 -4.75 -2.67
C LEU A 181 -14.72 -6.14 -2.19
N GLN A 182 -15.04 -6.54 -0.97
CA GLN A 182 -14.81 -7.90 -0.49
C GLN A 182 -15.67 -8.92 -1.24
N ILE A 183 -16.93 -8.61 -1.51
CA ILE A 183 -17.82 -9.49 -2.31
C ILE A 183 -17.28 -9.61 -3.74
N LEU A 184 -16.94 -8.49 -4.37
CA LEU A 184 -16.36 -8.45 -5.70
C LEU A 184 -15.03 -9.21 -5.77
N THR A 185 -14.18 -9.09 -4.75
CA THR A 185 -12.92 -9.83 -4.59
C THR A 185 -13.15 -11.34 -4.55
N LYS A 186 -14.20 -11.81 -3.86
CA LYS A 186 -14.59 -13.24 -3.82
C LYS A 186 -15.06 -13.72 -5.19
N ILE A 187 -15.84 -12.92 -5.92
CA ILE A 187 -16.29 -13.24 -7.28
C ILE A 187 -15.08 -13.32 -8.22
N LEU A 188 -14.16 -12.36 -8.18
CA LEU A 188 -12.97 -12.33 -9.02
C LEU A 188 -12.04 -13.53 -8.76
N HIS A 189 -11.85 -13.93 -7.51
CA HIS A 189 -11.15 -15.18 -7.17
C HIS A 189 -11.81 -16.39 -7.83
N ALA A 190 -13.13 -16.54 -7.67
CA ALA A 190 -13.88 -17.65 -8.23
C ALA A 190 -13.82 -17.64 -9.78
N MET A 191 -13.85 -16.48 -10.41
CA MET A 191 -13.70 -16.34 -11.87
C MET A 191 -12.29 -16.69 -12.34
N ARG A 192 -11.25 -16.23 -11.63
CA ARG A 192 -9.85 -16.53 -11.93
C ARG A 192 -9.57 -18.03 -11.94
N ASP A 193 -10.25 -18.75 -11.07
CA ASP A 193 -10.10 -20.20 -10.89
C ASP A 193 -11.15 -21.01 -11.68
N ASP A 194 -11.96 -20.35 -12.52
CA ASP A 194 -13.04 -20.93 -13.32
C ASP A 194 -13.99 -21.80 -12.48
N SER A 195 -14.35 -21.31 -11.30
CA SER A 195 -15.11 -22.04 -10.27
C SER A 195 -16.62 -22.02 -10.53
N GLU A 196 -17.28 -23.16 -10.29
CA GLU A 196 -18.75 -23.31 -10.33
C GLU A 196 -19.48 -22.44 -9.28
N LYS A 197 -18.75 -21.80 -8.35
CA LYS A 197 -19.34 -20.88 -7.35
C LYS A 197 -19.72 -19.52 -7.93
N VAL A 198 -19.20 -19.15 -9.10
CA VAL A 198 -19.42 -17.83 -9.73
C VAL A 198 -20.91 -17.46 -9.85
N PRO A 199 -21.82 -18.33 -10.35
CA PRO A 199 -23.25 -17.99 -10.48
C PRO A 199 -23.92 -17.69 -9.14
N ALA A 200 -23.61 -18.45 -8.08
CA ALA A 200 -24.17 -18.24 -6.76
C ALA A 200 -23.67 -16.92 -6.16
N LEU A 201 -22.36 -16.64 -6.24
CA LEU A 201 -21.77 -15.39 -5.75
C LEU A 201 -22.32 -14.16 -6.47
N LEU A 202 -22.53 -14.26 -7.80
CA LEU A 202 -23.13 -13.18 -8.59
C LEU A 202 -24.59 -12.94 -8.22
N THR A 203 -25.35 -14.01 -8.01
CA THR A 203 -26.76 -13.91 -7.61
C THR A 203 -26.88 -13.21 -6.26
N ASP A 204 -26.07 -13.61 -5.28
CA ASP A 204 -26.00 -12.97 -3.97
C ASP A 204 -25.64 -11.48 -4.08
N TYR A 205 -24.63 -11.15 -4.89
CA TYR A 205 -24.23 -9.76 -5.12
C TYR A 205 -25.36 -8.92 -5.74
N ILE A 206 -26.04 -9.45 -6.76
CA ILE A 206 -27.14 -8.73 -7.41
C ILE A 206 -28.28 -8.48 -6.41
N LEU A 207 -28.68 -9.50 -5.66
CA LEU A 207 -29.81 -9.39 -4.73
C LEU A 207 -29.51 -8.53 -3.50
N LYS A 208 -28.27 -8.55 -3.01
CA LYS A 208 -27.90 -7.84 -1.77
C LYS A 208 -27.39 -6.43 -2.02
N VAL A 209 -26.66 -6.21 -3.12
CA VAL A 209 -25.97 -4.93 -3.40
C VAL A 209 -26.69 -4.11 -4.46
N LEU A 210 -27.05 -4.71 -5.61
CA LEU A 210 -27.63 -3.97 -6.73
C LEU A 210 -29.16 -3.81 -6.62
N CYS A 211 -29.84 -4.75 -6.00
CA CYS A 211 -31.30 -4.76 -5.84
C CYS A 211 -31.70 -5.10 -4.39
N PRO A 212 -31.23 -4.32 -3.39
CA PRO A 212 -31.59 -4.55 -2.00
C PRO A 212 -33.11 -4.47 -1.84
N THR A 213 -33.68 -5.44 -1.12
CA THR A 213 -35.12 -5.53 -0.81
C THR A 213 -35.47 -4.74 0.43
#